data_AF-A0A1R0Z7L4-F1
#
_entry.id   AF-A0A1R0Z7L4-F1
#
_cell.length_a   1.000
_cell.length_b   1.000
_cell.length_c   1.000
_cell.angle_alpha   90.00
_cell.angle_beta   90.00
_cell.angle_gamma   90.00
#
_symmetry.space_group_name_H-M   'P 1'
#
loop_
_entity.id
_entity.type
_entity.pdbx_description
1 polymer ?
#
loop_
_entity_poly.entity_id
_entity_poly.type
_entity_poly.pdbx_seq_one_letter_code
_entity_poly.pdbx_strand_id
1 'polypeptide(L)'
;MNNVQLSVDKVAVEYHGVTVNFYNQLALSFKEWFDIKPTIRHKGYVYHWNLRHKDAYLYLRYQPWWQKKSRKYTLQIEIHPDHLIKFQRLLDALYNHSQEVYFNRLG
;
A
#
# COMPACT_ATOMS: atom_id res chain seq x y z
N MET A 1 36.51 7.57 13.45
CA MET A 1 35.11 7.21 13.75
C MET A 1 34.39 7.08 12.42
N ASN A 2 33.85 5.91 12.09
CA ASN A 2 33.09 5.73 10.87
C ASN A 2 31.70 6.36 11.08
N ASN A 3 31.38 7.39 10.31
CA ASN A 3 30.04 7.96 10.27
C ASN A 3 29.11 6.92 9.62
N VAL A 4 28.43 6.13 10.46
CA VAL A 4 27.37 5.25 9.99
C VAL A 4 26.15 6.12 9.69
N GLN A 5 25.79 6.23 8.42
CA GLN A 5 24.56 6.89 7.99
C GLN A 5 23.42 5.87 7.98
N LEU A 6 22.43 6.06 8.84
CA LEU A 6 21.21 5.25 8.86
C LEU A 6 20.20 5.86 7.88
N SER A 7 19.66 5.04 6.98
CA SER A 7 18.55 5.41 6.09
C SER A 7 17.46 4.34 6.12
N VAL A 8 16.22 4.77 5.86
CA VAL A 8 15.05 3.89 5.75
C VAL A 8 14.75 3.71 4.26
N ASP A 9 14.97 2.50 3.75
CA ASP A 9 14.73 2.21 2.33
C ASP A 9 13.24 2.21 1.97
N LYS A 10 12.39 1.69 2.86
CA LYS A 10 10.93 1.57 2.62
C LYS A 10 10.17 1.69 3.92
N VAL A 11 8.88 2.02 3.85
CA VAL A 11 7.91 1.91 4.94
C VAL A 11 6.79 1.00 4.46
N ALA A 12 6.36 0.09 5.33
CA ALA A 12 5.21 -0.77 5.11
C ALA A 12 4.10 -0.42 6.10
N VAL A 13 2.90 -0.12 5.58
CA VAL A 13 1.73 0.22 6.40
C VAL A 13 0.58 -0.72 6.04
N GLU A 14 -0.07 -1.28 7.06
CA GLU A 14 -1.28 -2.09 6.91
C GLU A 14 -2.51 -1.34 7.40
N TYR A 15 -3.53 -1.34 6.56
CA TYR A 15 -4.87 -0.85 6.82
C TYR A 15 -5.80 -2.05 6.95
N HIS A 16 -6.40 -2.22 8.12
CA HIS A 16 -7.34 -3.32 8.39
C HIS A 16 -8.78 -2.81 8.31
N GLY A 17 -9.71 -3.71 7.98
CA GLY A 17 -11.13 -3.35 7.81
C GLY A 17 -11.45 -2.63 6.49
N VAL A 18 -10.55 -2.67 5.51
CA VAL A 18 -10.76 -2.08 4.19
C VAL A 18 -11.74 -2.96 3.40
N THR A 19 -12.98 -2.50 3.28
CA THR A 19 -14.04 -3.29 2.62
C THR A 19 -13.74 -3.54 1.15
N VAL A 20 -14.23 -4.67 0.61
CA VAL A 20 -14.07 -5.01 -0.81
C VAL A 20 -14.72 -3.96 -1.72
N ASN A 21 -15.86 -3.40 -1.30
CA ASN A 21 -16.55 -2.36 -2.08
C ASN A 21 -15.68 -1.10 -2.23
N PHE A 22 -15.15 -0.59 -1.11
CA PHE A 22 -14.24 0.55 -1.16
C PHE A 22 -12.97 0.23 -1.95
N TYR A 23 -12.36 -0.94 -1.73
CA TYR A 23 -11.19 -1.36 -2.51
C TYR A 23 -11.47 -1.36 -4.02
N ASN A 24 -12.62 -1.87 -4.46
CA ASN A 24 -12.97 -1.89 -5.89
C ASN A 24 -13.14 -0.47 -6.45
N GLN A 25 -13.80 0.43 -5.70
CA GLN A 25 -13.93 1.84 -6.10
C GLN A 25 -12.56 2.52 -6.20
N LEU A 26 -11.68 2.27 -5.23
CA LEU A 26 -10.32 2.79 -5.20
C LEU A 26 -9.48 2.24 -6.37
N ALA A 27 -9.58 0.95 -6.66
CA ALA A 27 -8.87 0.33 -7.77
C ALA A 27 -9.30 0.89 -9.13
N LEU A 28 -10.57 1.27 -9.28
CA LEU A 28 -11.07 1.95 -10.48
C LEU A 28 -10.47 3.35 -10.63
N SER A 29 -10.35 4.11 -9.52
CA SER A 29 -9.81 5.47 -9.55
C SER A 29 -8.31 5.53 -9.83
N PHE A 30 -7.56 4.43 -9.64
CA PHE A 30 -6.13 4.42 -9.91
C PHE A 30 -5.78 4.81 -11.35
N LYS A 31 -6.64 4.50 -12.33
CA LYS A 31 -6.36 4.83 -13.74
C LYS A 31 -6.43 6.33 -14.00
N GLU A 32 -7.22 7.02 -13.18
CA GLU A 32 -7.41 8.45 -13.23
C GLU A 32 -6.31 9.18 -12.44
N TRP A 33 -5.84 8.57 -11.34
CA TRP A 33 -4.91 9.22 -10.40
C TRP A 33 -3.43 8.93 -10.69
N PHE A 34 -3.11 7.81 -11.35
CA PHE A 34 -1.75 7.31 -11.50
C PHE A 34 -1.46 6.79 -12.90
N ASP A 35 -0.18 6.84 -13.28
CA ASP A 35 0.31 6.09 -14.44
C ASP A 35 0.43 4.62 -14.04
N ILE A 36 -0.65 3.85 -14.25
CA ILE A 36 -0.69 2.45 -13.85
C ILE A 36 0.08 1.59 -14.85
N LYS A 37 1.08 0.86 -14.36
CA LYS A 37 1.58 -0.34 -15.04
C LYS A 37 1.02 -1.59 -14.34
N PRO A 38 -0.01 -2.26 -14.90
CA PRO A 38 -0.56 -3.45 -14.28
C PRO A 38 0.55 -4.50 -14.15
N THR A 39 0.84 -4.91 -12.92
CA THR A 39 1.81 -5.97 -12.66
C THR A 39 1.15 -7.00 -11.77
N ILE A 40 0.73 -8.12 -12.35
CA ILE A 40 0.21 -9.25 -11.59
C ILE A 40 1.42 -10.01 -11.03
N ARG A 41 1.65 -9.92 -9.72
CA ARG A 41 2.63 -10.76 -9.01
C ARG A 41 1.91 -11.57 -7.95
N HIS A 42 2.07 -12.89 -7.98
CA HIS A 42 1.58 -13.76 -6.91
C HIS A 42 2.55 -13.69 -5.72
N LYS A 43 2.25 -12.83 -4.73
CA LYS A 43 3.02 -12.73 -3.47
C LYS A 43 2.09 -12.59 -2.26
N GLY A 44 1.51 -13.68 -1.76
CA GLY A 44 0.81 -13.74 -0.47
C GLY A 44 -0.52 -12.97 -0.35
N TYR A 45 -0.83 -12.08 -1.29
CA TYR A 45 -2.08 -11.33 -1.42
C TYR A 45 -2.77 -11.68 -2.75
N VAL A 46 -4.09 -11.53 -2.80
CA VAL A 46 -4.91 -11.80 -3.99
C VAL A 46 -4.71 -10.72 -5.04
N TYR A 47 -4.66 -9.45 -4.62
CA TYR A 47 -4.57 -8.33 -5.54
C TYR A 47 -3.33 -7.46 -5.30
N HIS A 48 -2.73 -6.97 -6.38
CA HIS A 48 -1.45 -6.24 -6.37
C HIS A 48 -1.48 -5.09 -7.37
N TRP A 49 -1.00 -3.92 -6.95
CA TRP A 49 -0.84 -2.74 -7.79
C TRP A 49 0.55 -2.13 -7.59
N ASN A 50 1.16 -1.69 -8.70
CA ASN A 50 2.35 -0.85 -8.69
C ASN A 50 1.94 0.53 -9.24
N LEU A 51 1.69 1.46 -8.33
CA LEU A 51 1.26 2.81 -8.65
C LEU A 51 2.49 3.68 -8.85
N ARG A 52 2.61 4.32 -10.02
CA ARG A 52 3.69 5.25 -10.33
C ARG A 52 3.14 6.65 -10.48
N HIS A 53 3.87 7.60 -9.92
CA HIS A 53 3.59 9.03 -10.05
C HIS A 53 4.90 9.78 -10.24
N LYS A 54 5.20 10.17 -11.49
CA LYS A 54 6.48 10.78 -11.88
C LYS A 54 7.67 9.88 -11.48
N ASP A 55 8.54 10.37 -10.62
CA ASP A 55 9.72 9.70 -10.05
C ASP A 55 9.41 8.86 -8.80
N ALA A 56 8.15 8.83 -8.34
CA ALA A 56 7.74 8.11 -7.16
C ALA A 56 6.93 6.84 -7.46
N TYR A 57 6.95 5.90 -6.50
CA TYR A 57 6.24 4.63 -6.58
C TYR A 57 5.57 4.28 -5.25
N LEU A 58 4.48 3.52 -5.33
CA LEU A 58 3.80 2.88 -4.21
C LEU A 58 3.36 1.49 -4.64
N TYR A 59 3.74 0.47 -3.86
CA TYR A 59 3.18 -0.87 -4.01
C TYR A 59 1.96 -1.00 -3.10
N LEU A 60 0.86 -1.51 -3.64
CA LEU A 60 -0.36 -1.77 -2.90
C LEU A 60 -0.75 -3.23 -3.06
N ARG A 61 -1.10 -3.88 -1.95
CA ARG A 61 -1.51 -5.28 -1.89
C ARG A 61 -2.80 -5.40 -1.10
N TYR A 62 -3.77 -6.16 -1.60
CA TYR A 62 -5.06 -6.32 -0.94
C TYR A 62 -5.47 -7.78 -0.82
N GLN A 63 -6.10 -8.09 0.31
CA GLN A 63 -6.62 -9.40 0.67
C GLN A 63 -5.53 -10.48 0.72
N PRO A 64 -4.91 -10.70 1.89
CA PRO A 64 -3.98 -11.81 2.08
C PRO A 64 -4.64 -13.16 1.74
N TRP A 65 -3.96 -14.01 0.97
CA TRP A 65 -4.51 -15.25 0.43
C TRP A 65 -4.74 -16.34 1.50
N TRP A 66 -3.85 -16.44 2.50
CA TRP A 66 -3.82 -17.54 3.48
C TRP A 66 -4.11 -17.11 4.94
N GLN A 67 -4.65 -15.91 5.18
CA GLN A 67 -4.86 -15.42 6.55
C GLN A 67 -6.26 -15.76 7.10
N LYS A 68 -6.37 -15.76 8.44
CA LYS A 68 -7.64 -15.91 9.17
C LYS A 68 -8.69 -14.89 8.66
N LYS A 69 -9.99 -15.24 8.73
CA LYS A 69 -11.12 -14.41 8.27
C LYS A 69 -11.03 -12.93 8.68
N SER A 70 -10.52 -12.63 9.87
CA SER A 70 -10.35 -11.26 10.38
C SER A 70 -9.41 -10.38 9.54
N ARG A 71 -8.40 -10.96 8.88
CA ARG A 71 -7.41 -10.25 8.06
C ARG A 71 -7.72 -10.27 6.57
N LYS A 72 -8.88 -10.79 6.17
CA LYS A 72 -9.28 -10.87 4.77
C LYS A 72 -9.49 -9.47 4.15
N TYR A 73 -9.76 -8.47 4.98
CA TYR A 73 -9.96 -7.06 4.60
C TYR A 73 -8.74 -6.19 4.94
N THR A 74 -7.54 -6.76 4.80
CA THR A 74 -6.28 -6.03 5.02
C THR A 74 -5.72 -5.56 3.68
N LEU A 75 -5.38 -4.27 3.62
CA LEU A 75 -4.65 -3.61 2.55
C LEU A 75 -3.28 -3.22 3.09
N GLN A 76 -2.23 -3.55 2.37
CA GLN A 76 -0.86 -3.15 2.69
C GLN A 76 -0.33 -2.21 1.61
N ILE A 77 0.39 -1.18 2.02
CA ILE A 77 1.23 -0.39 1.11
C ILE A 77 2.70 -0.56 1.47
N GLU A 78 3.57 -0.47 0.47
CA GLU A 78 5.02 -0.33 0.62
C GLU A 78 5.52 0.83 -0.24
N ILE A 79 6.27 1.75 0.36
CA ILE A 79 6.69 3.00 -0.28
C ILE A 79 8.00 3.51 0.33
N HIS A 80 8.86 4.16 -0.45
CA HIS A 80 10.02 4.88 0.09
C HIS A 80 9.53 6.11 0.91
N PRO A 81 10.07 6.39 2.12
CA PRO A 81 9.60 7.51 2.95
C PRO A 81 9.43 8.84 2.19
N ASP A 82 10.43 9.22 1.39
CA ASP A 82 10.43 10.47 0.61
C ASP A 82 9.30 10.57 -0.44
N HIS A 83 8.68 9.45 -0.79
CA HIS A 83 7.57 9.42 -1.74
C HIS A 83 6.20 9.62 -1.07
N LEU A 84 6.09 9.50 0.26
CA LEU A 84 4.80 9.53 0.98
C LEU A 84 3.95 10.75 0.61
N ILE A 85 4.57 11.94 0.57
CA ILE A 85 3.87 13.19 0.27
C ILE A 85 3.21 13.20 -1.11
N LYS A 86 3.80 12.49 -2.08
CA LYS A 86 3.27 12.39 -3.45
C LYS A 86 2.05 11.49 -3.55
N PHE A 87 1.78 10.68 -2.52
CA PHE A 87 0.63 9.80 -2.43
C PHE A 87 -0.37 10.22 -1.34
N GLN A 88 -0.25 11.44 -0.78
CA GLN A 88 -1.05 11.89 0.37
C GLN A 88 -2.56 11.64 0.20
N ARG A 89 -3.13 12.02 -0.97
CA ARG A 89 -4.55 11.80 -1.26
C ARG A 89 -4.98 10.33 -1.14
N LEU A 90 -4.12 9.39 -1.57
CA LEU A 90 -4.37 7.97 -1.43
C LEU A 90 -4.27 7.54 0.04
N LEU A 91 -3.24 8.01 0.75
CA LEU A 91 -3.05 7.69 2.17
C LEU A 91 -4.22 8.16 3.03
N ASP A 92 -4.73 9.37 2.79
CA ASP A 92 -5.90 9.93 3.47
C ASP A 92 -7.16 9.11 3.20
N ALA A 93 -7.38 8.73 1.94
CA ALA A 93 -8.51 7.86 1.57
C ALA A 93 -8.42 6.50 2.27
N LEU A 94 -7.23 5.88 2.32
CA LEU A 94 -7.03 4.61 3.02
C LEU A 94 -7.27 4.75 4.52
N TYR A 95 -6.75 5.81 5.14
CA TYR A 95 -6.95 6.07 6.57
C TYR A 95 -8.44 6.21 6.92
N ASN A 96 -9.17 7.04 6.19
CA ASN A 96 -10.60 7.31 6.42
C ASN A 96 -11.52 6.09 6.19
N HIS A 97 -11.04 5.08 5.46
CA HIS A 97 -11.79 3.86 5.14
C HIS A 97 -11.18 2.59 5.74
N SER A 98 -10.40 2.76 6.81
CA SER A 98 -9.82 1.68 7.61
C SER A 98 -10.34 1.72 9.04
N GLN A 99 -10.36 0.56 9.69
CA GLN A 99 -10.70 0.43 11.11
C GLN A 99 -9.46 0.56 11.99
N GLU A 100 -8.34 -0.01 11.54
CA GLU A 100 -7.08 -0.01 12.28
C GLU A 100 -5.92 0.17 11.31
N VAL A 101 -4.86 0.85 11.75
CA VAL A 101 -3.65 1.11 10.96
C VAL A 101 -2.42 0.70 11.75
N TYR A 102 -1.55 -0.10 11.12
CA TYR A 102 -0.33 -0.62 11.73
C TYR A 102 0.88 -0.36 10.84
N PHE A 103 2.01 0.00 11.46
CA PHE A 103 3.31 -0.05 10.78
C PHE A 103 3.85 -1.48 10.85
N ASN A 104 4.16 -2.05 9.69
CA ASN A 104 4.81 -3.35 9.63
C ASN A 104 6.32 -3.19 9.77
N ARG A 105 6.95 -4.12 10.49
CA ARG A 105 8.42 -4.23 10.49
C ARG A 105 8.88 -4.60 9.09
N LEU A 106 9.80 -3.81 8.55
CA LEU A 106 10.59 -4.18 7.39
C LEU A 106 11.42 -5.39 7.80
N GLY A 107 11.16 -6.54 7.17
CA GLY A 107 11.97 -7.75 7.31
C GLY A 107 13.26 -7.64 6.53
#